data_AF-A0A7L0EPZ9-F1
#
_entry.id   AF-A0A7L0EPZ9-F1
#
_cell.length_a   1.000
_cell.length_b   1.000
_cell.length_c   1.000
_cell.angle_alpha   90.00
_cell.angle_beta   90.00
_cell.angle_gamma   90.00
#
_symmetry.space_group_name_H-M   'P 1'
#
loop_
_entity.id
_entity.type
_entity.pdbx_description
1 polymer ?
#
loop_
_entity_poly.entity_id
_entity_poly.type
_entity_poly.pdbx_seq_one_letter_code
_entity_poly.pdbx_strand_id
1 'polypeptide(L)'
;LRKVWQKRKCTVSNGYLIISHSMLNHLPAKLNLLTCQVKPNTDDKKCFDVVSYSRTYRFLAEDEQDCVTWVSVLSNSKVEALNLAFSKARGGGESNQEELTRAIIEEVRGMSGNRECCDCSAPDPSWLSINLGILICIECSGIHREMGVHLSRIQSLSPDKLSSSELLLARNIGNSGFNDVMEANLPSFFVKPKVHSDTAYRKNFIISKYVEKKYVKRSPAAQCSGLQEAVKDKDIFSLLQAYAENVDLSDPVLAPLQEPGETLLHLAVLLSDRTSLHIVDFLVQNSGSLAKQTAEGNTSLHYCCLHNKPECLKLLLKGKANVTIANKAGETALDVARRMRHPLCEELLLQAQSNQFSPHVHVEYEWWLGQDDMYESDEDLNEKVRSSQGLAWSHAT
;
A
#
# COMPACT_ATOMS: atom_id res chain seq x y z
N LEU A 1 -36.48 13.80 19.05
CA LEU A 1 -35.17 14.46 19.26
C LEU A 1 -35.29 15.92 18.82
N ARG A 2 -35.12 16.90 19.72
CA ARG A 2 -35.05 18.32 19.33
C ARG A 2 -33.75 18.53 18.55
N LYS A 3 -33.83 19.02 17.31
CA LYS A 3 -32.66 19.44 16.55
C LYS A 3 -32.12 20.71 17.19
N VAL A 4 -30.92 20.65 17.75
CA VAL A 4 -30.24 21.81 18.36
C VAL A 4 -29.12 22.24 17.43
N TRP A 5 -29.13 23.51 17.04
CA TRP A 5 -28.06 24.10 16.23
C TRP A 5 -26.85 24.38 17.11
N GLN A 6 -25.65 24.14 16.57
CA GLN A 6 -24.38 24.42 17.25
C GLN A 6 -23.55 25.38 16.41
N LYS A 7 -23.06 26.46 17.02
CA LYS A 7 -22.16 27.40 16.35
C LYS A 7 -20.76 26.79 16.26
N ARG A 8 -20.22 26.64 15.06
CA ARG A 8 -18.90 26.06 14.78
C ARG A 8 -18.08 27.02 13.90
N LYS A 9 -16.75 27.01 14.06
CA LYS A 9 -15.84 27.76 13.17
C LYS A 9 -15.57 26.92 11.92
N CYS A 10 -15.84 27.48 10.74
CA CYS A 10 -15.61 26.83 9.46
C CYS A 10 -14.52 27.58 8.67
N THR A 11 -13.59 26.87 8.05
CA THR A 11 -12.56 27.44 7.17
C THR A 11 -12.47 26.65 5.88
N VAL A 12 -12.28 27.35 4.76
CA VAL A 12 -12.13 26.73 3.43
C VAL A 12 -10.75 27.06 2.90
N SER A 13 -9.99 26.04 2.52
CA SER A 13 -8.64 26.21 1.97
C SER A 13 -8.25 24.98 1.14
N ASN A 14 -7.57 25.19 0.01
CA ASN A 14 -7.02 24.13 -0.84
C ASN A 14 -8.03 23.03 -1.25
N GLY A 15 -9.29 23.40 -1.53
CA GLY A 15 -10.34 22.43 -1.89
C GLY A 15 -10.91 21.63 -0.72
N TYR A 16 -10.55 21.96 0.53
CA TYR A 16 -11.11 21.34 1.73
C TYR A 16 -11.95 22.33 2.54
N LEU A 17 -13.06 21.85 3.10
CA LEU A 17 -13.83 22.52 4.14
C LEU A 17 -13.49 21.90 5.50
N ILE A 18 -13.05 22.73 6.43
CA ILE A 18 -12.68 22.34 7.79
C ILE A 18 -13.73 22.90 8.77
N ILE A 19 -14.29 22.05 9.61
CA ILE A 19 -15.32 22.39 10.59
C ILE A 19 -14.77 22.09 11.98
N SER A 20 -14.52 23.13 12.78
CA SER A 20 -13.91 23.00 14.11
C SER A 20 -14.91 22.46 15.12
N HIS A 21 -14.47 21.52 15.97
CA HIS A 21 -15.24 21.08 17.13
C HIS A 21 -15.12 22.09 18.29
N SER A 22 -16.09 22.06 19.20
CA SER A 22 -16.22 22.96 20.35
C SER A 22 -15.42 22.48 21.57
N MET A 23 -14.95 21.22 21.52
CA MET A 23 -14.12 20.61 22.54
C MET A 23 -12.66 20.70 22.08
N LEU A 24 -11.78 21.25 22.92
CA LEU A 24 -10.36 21.48 22.63
C LEU A 24 -9.57 20.20 22.28
N ASN A 25 -10.08 19.02 22.63
CA ASN A 25 -9.40 17.74 22.43
C ASN A 25 -9.84 16.99 21.17
N HIS A 26 -10.71 17.56 20.32
CA HIS A 26 -11.18 16.87 19.11
C HIS A 26 -10.72 17.59 17.84
N LEU A 27 -10.15 16.82 16.91
CA LEU A 27 -9.69 17.33 15.63
C LEU A 27 -10.87 17.83 14.78
N PRO A 28 -10.72 18.94 14.04
CA PRO A 28 -11.74 19.45 13.11
C PRO A 28 -12.16 18.41 12.06
N ALA A 29 -13.44 18.38 11.70
CA ALA A 29 -13.91 17.59 10.56
C ALA A 29 -13.39 18.20 9.25
N LYS A 30 -12.73 17.41 8.40
CA LYS A 30 -12.15 17.85 7.13
C LYS A 30 -12.86 17.17 5.96
N LEU A 31 -13.47 17.97 5.09
CA LEU A 31 -14.26 17.49 3.95
C LEU A 31 -13.59 17.87 2.64
N ASN A 32 -13.33 16.88 1.78
CA ASN A 32 -12.82 17.10 0.42
C ASN A 32 -13.96 17.56 -0.50
N LEU A 33 -13.93 18.84 -0.91
CA LEU A 33 -15.00 19.45 -1.69
C LEU A 33 -15.14 18.85 -3.10
N LEU A 34 -14.09 18.22 -3.65
CA LEU A 34 -14.18 17.49 -4.92
C LEU A 34 -15.18 16.33 -4.84
N THR A 35 -15.26 15.69 -3.68
CA THR A 35 -16.16 14.56 -3.42
C THR A 35 -17.51 14.97 -2.85
N CYS A 36 -17.67 16.24 -2.44
CA CYS A 36 -18.89 16.74 -1.84
C CYS A 36 -19.85 17.37 -2.85
N GLN A 37 -21.15 17.37 -2.51
CA GLN A 37 -22.19 18.17 -3.17
C GLN A 37 -22.66 19.27 -2.24
N VAL A 38 -22.63 20.52 -2.71
CA VAL A 38 -23.19 21.67 -2.00
C VAL A 38 -24.58 21.92 -2.54
N LYS A 39 -25.60 21.86 -1.68
CA LYS A 39 -27.02 21.98 -2.05
C LYS A 39 -27.66 23.11 -1.23
N PRO A 40 -27.99 24.26 -1.84
CA PRO A 40 -28.84 25.25 -1.21
C PRO A 40 -30.20 24.64 -0.86
N ASN A 41 -30.76 24.99 0.29
CA ASN A 41 -32.11 24.56 0.65
C ASN A 41 -33.14 25.43 -0.10
N THR A 42 -34.14 24.79 -0.71
CA THR A 42 -35.20 25.47 -1.48
C THR A 42 -36.24 26.14 -0.59
N ASP A 43 -36.43 25.62 0.62
CA ASP A 43 -37.53 26.02 1.52
C ASP A 43 -37.06 27.02 2.58
N ASP A 44 -35.79 26.90 3.01
CA ASP A 44 -35.16 27.84 3.95
C ASP A 44 -33.90 28.43 3.32
N LYS A 45 -34.01 29.67 2.86
CA LYS A 45 -32.95 30.38 2.16
C LYS A 45 -31.72 30.70 3.03
N LYS A 46 -31.80 30.50 4.35
CA LYS A 46 -30.65 30.61 5.25
C LYS A 46 -29.92 29.30 5.46
N CYS A 47 -30.43 28.20 4.89
CA CYS A 47 -29.85 26.87 5.06
C CYS A 47 -29.21 26.35 3.77
N PHE A 48 -28.14 25.59 3.93
CA PHE A 48 -27.56 24.78 2.86
C PHE A 48 -26.97 23.49 3.42
N ASP A 49 -26.92 22.46 2.57
CA ASP A 49 -26.38 21.15 2.90
C ASP A 49 -25.06 20.91 2.15
N VAL A 50 -24.07 20.36 2.85
CA VAL A 50 -22.85 19.79 2.27
C VAL A 50 -22.92 18.28 2.43
N VAL A 51 -23.15 17.59 1.32
CA VAL A 51 -23.30 16.13 1.27
C VAL A 51 -21.94 15.53 0.93
N SER A 52 -21.35 14.78 1.86
CA SER A 52 -20.18 13.92 1.63
C SER A 52 -20.63 12.47 1.41
N TYR A 53 -19.69 11.56 1.11
CA TYR A 53 -20.00 10.14 0.93
C TYR A 53 -20.48 9.46 2.22
N SER A 54 -20.03 9.93 3.38
CA SER A 54 -20.32 9.33 4.69
C SER A 54 -21.40 10.08 5.48
N ARG A 55 -21.54 11.40 5.27
CA ARG A 55 -22.44 12.25 6.06
C ARG A 55 -22.94 13.49 5.32
N THR A 56 -24.18 13.90 5.61
CA THR A 56 -24.72 15.22 5.21
C THR A 56 -24.58 16.20 6.37
N TYR A 57 -23.88 17.32 6.12
CA TYR A 57 -23.73 18.42 7.06
C TYR A 57 -24.72 19.53 6.69
N ARG A 58 -25.59 19.88 7.62
CA ARG A 58 -26.57 20.95 7.44
C ARG A 58 -26.10 22.22 8.13
N PHE A 59 -26.00 23.30 7.39
CA PHE A 59 -25.56 24.61 7.87
C PHE A 59 -26.72 25.60 7.89
N LEU A 60 -26.71 26.47 8.90
CA LEU A 60 -27.58 27.62 9.03
C LEU A 60 -26.69 28.87 9.07
N ALA A 61 -26.82 29.71 8.06
CA ALA A 61 -26.14 30.99 7.95
C ALA A 61 -26.81 32.07 8.80
N GLU A 62 -26.12 33.18 9.05
CA GLU A 62 -26.68 34.29 9.85
C GLU A 62 -27.86 34.96 9.10
N ASP A 63 -27.72 35.10 7.78
CA ASP A 63 -28.76 35.61 6.89
C ASP A 63 -28.70 34.96 5.48
N GLU A 64 -29.63 35.36 4.60
CA GLU A 64 -29.72 34.85 3.23
C GLU A 64 -28.49 35.22 2.39
N GLN A 65 -27.90 36.39 2.63
CA GLN A 65 -26.73 36.86 1.88
C GLN A 65 -25.47 36.08 2.27
N ASP A 66 -25.31 35.79 3.57
CA ASP A 66 -24.25 34.95 4.11
C ASP A 66 -24.39 33.51 3.58
N CYS A 67 -25.61 32.97 3.51
CA CYS A 67 -25.88 31.65 2.91
C CYS A 67 -25.42 31.57 1.45
N VAL A 68 -25.81 32.55 0.63
CA VAL A 68 -25.40 32.64 -0.79
C VAL A 68 -23.87 32.77 -0.91
N THR A 69 -23.25 33.56 -0.04
CA THR A 69 -21.79 33.75 0.00
C THR A 69 -21.08 32.44 0.30
N TRP A 70 -21.52 31.70 1.32
CA TRP A 70 -20.94 30.39 1.67
C TRP A 70 -21.08 29.36 0.55
N VAL A 71 -22.26 29.24 -0.06
CA VAL A 71 -22.47 28.32 -1.20
C VAL A 71 -21.52 28.67 -2.35
N SER A 72 -21.34 29.97 -2.64
CA SER A 72 -20.43 30.45 -3.68
C SER A 72 -18.97 30.11 -3.35
N VAL A 73 -18.51 30.40 -2.12
CA VAL A 73 -17.14 30.07 -1.67
C VAL A 73 -16.84 28.58 -1.79
N LEU A 74 -17.76 27.72 -1.34
CA LEU A 74 -17.59 26.27 -1.40
C LEU A 74 -17.57 25.75 -2.85
N SER A 75 -18.45 26.28 -3.70
CA SER A 75 -18.54 25.89 -5.11
C SER A 75 -17.31 26.34 -5.90
N ASN A 76 -16.83 27.56 -5.67
CA ASN A 76 -15.64 28.10 -6.32
C ASN A 76 -14.37 27.36 -5.89
N SER A 77 -14.23 27.08 -4.59
CA SER A 77 -13.11 26.29 -4.05
C SER A 77 -13.07 24.87 -4.65
N LYS A 78 -14.25 24.26 -4.89
CA LYS A 78 -14.36 22.99 -5.60
C LYS A 78 -13.85 23.08 -7.04
N VAL A 79 -14.29 24.10 -7.79
CA VAL A 79 -13.88 24.30 -9.20
C VAL A 79 -12.38 24.59 -9.28
N GLU A 80 -11.84 25.39 -8.37
CA GLU A 80 -10.40 25.69 -8.30
C GLU A 80 -9.57 24.43 -8.01
N ALA A 81 -9.98 23.62 -7.04
CA ALA A 81 -9.32 22.35 -6.74
C ALA A 81 -9.37 21.36 -7.93
N LEU A 82 -10.47 21.38 -8.69
CA LEU A 82 -10.66 20.55 -9.87
C LEU A 82 -9.74 21.01 -11.01
N ASN A 83 -9.65 22.32 -11.24
CA ASN A 83 -8.74 22.90 -12.23
C ASN A 83 -7.26 22.69 -11.88
N LEU A 84 -6.90 22.76 -10.60
CA LEU A 84 -5.56 22.41 -10.10
C LEU A 84 -5.24 20.93 -10.31
N ALA A 85 -6.21 20.03 -10.10
CA ALA A 85 -6.03 18.61 -10.39
C ALA A 85 -5.80 18.36 -11.90
N PHE A 86 -6.54 19.07 -12.77
CA PHE A 86 -6.37 18.96 -14.23
C PHE A 86 -5.09 19.63 -14.76
N SER A 87 -4.64 20.74 -14.16
CA SER A 87 -3.40 21.40 -14.55
C SER A 87 -2.16 20.62 -14.10
N LYS A 88 -2.19 19.99 -12.92
CA LYS A 88 -1.16 19.05 -12.46
C LYS A 88 -0.97 17.86 -13.41
N ALA A 89 -2.03 17.42 -14.08
CA ALA A 89 -1.97 16.33 -15.06
C ALA A 89 -1.23 16.71 -16.36
N ARG A 90 -1.00 17.99 -16.66
CA ARG A 90 -0.39 18.45 -17.93
C ARG A 90 1.04 18.97 -17.83
N GLY A 91 1.64 19.11 -16.63
CA GLY A 91 2.98 19.70 -16.53
C GLY A 91 3.73 19.57 -15.20
N GLY A 92 3.34 18.65 -14.30
CA GLY A 92 3.92 18.56 -12.93
C GLY A 92 4.31 17.16 -12.47
N GLY A 93 4.61 16.23 -13.38
CA GLY A 93 4.78 14.80 -13.09
C GLY A 93 5.87 14.47 -12.05
N GLU A 94 7.06 15.07 -12.16
CA GLU A 94 8.20 14.75 -11.29
C GLU A 94 8.02 15.27 -9.86
N SER A 95 7.62 16.54 -9.70
CA SER A 95 7.37 17.16 -8.37
C SER A 95 6.27 16.44 -7.59
N ASN A 96 5.21 15.98 -8.27
CA ASN A 96 4.09 15.27 -7.62
C ASN A 96 4.46 13.82 -7.24
N GLN A 97 5.30 13.16 -8.04
CA GLN A 97 5.80 11.81 -7.72
C GLN A 97 6.79 11.82 -6.56
N GLU A 98 7.65 12.84 -6.47
CA GLU A 98 8.55 13.03 -5.32
C GLU A 98 7.77 13.33 -4.03
N GLU A 99 6.75 14.20 -4.09
CA GLU A 99 5.86 14.47 -2.96
C GLU A 99 5.13 13.21 -2.49
N LEU A 100 4.58 12.43 -3.42
CA LEU A 100 3.94 11.15 -3.12
C LEU A 100 4.92 10.18 -2.46
N THR A 101 6.12 10.03 -3.04
CA THR A 101 7.15 9.13 -2.53
C THR A 101 7.59 9.55 -1.12
N ARG A 102 7.73 10.86 -0.87
CA ARG A 102 8.01 11.41 0.46
C ARG A 102 6.92 11.04 1.47
N ALA A 103 5.65 11.24 1.12
CA ALA A 103 4.52 10.88 1.99
C ALA A 103 4.46 9.37 2.28
N ILE A 104 4.71 8.52 1.28
CA ILE A 104 4.79 7.06 1.49
C ILE A 104 5.95 6.71 2.44
N ILE A 105 7.13 7.34 2.27
CA ILE A 105 8.29 7.10 3.15
C ILE A 105 7.97 7.49 4.60
N GLU A 106 7.26 8.60 4.83
CA GLU A 106 6.83 9.03 6.16
C GLU A 106 5.92 7.98 6.82
N GLU A 107 4.92 7.46 6.09
CA GLU A 107 4.06 6.37 6.56
C GLU A 107 4.86 5.10 6.86
N VAL A 108 5.76 4.70 5.96
CA VAL A 108 6.63 3.54 6.16
C VAL A 108 7.48 3.71 7.43
N ARG A 109 8.06 4.88 7.68
CA ARG A 109 8.80 5.14 8.93
C ARG A 109 7.92 5.07 10.19
N GLY A 110 6.64 5.40 10.06
CA GLY A 110 5.64 5.34 11.13
C GLY A 110 5.15 3.93 11.48
N MET A 111 5.36 2.94 10.61
CA MET A 111 4.91 1.56 10.84
C MET A 111 5.58 0.89 12.06
N SER A 112 4.88 -0.10 12.64
CA SER A 112 5.37 -0.85 13.79
C SER A 112 6.75 -1.47 13.53
N GLY A 113 7.69 -1.22 14.44
CA GLY A 113 9.07 -1.70 14.37
C GLY A 113 10.01 -0.91 13.44
N ASN A 114 9.51 -0.01 12.57
CA ASN A 114 10.36 0.68 11.59
C ASN A 114 11.21 1.83 12.18
N ARG A 115 11.01 2.18 13.46
CA ARG A 115 11.88 3.10 14.21
C ARG A 115 13.21 2.46 14.64
N GLU A 116 13.32 1.14 14.52
CA GLU A 116 14.51 0.39 14.87
C GLU A 116 14.92 -0.52 13.72
N CYS A 117 16.22 -0.70 13.52
CA CYS A 117 16.79 -1.57 12.51
C CYS A 117 16.28 -3.01 12.68
N CYS A 118 15.84 -3.62 11.58
CA CYS A 118 15.28 -4.97 11.56
C CYS A 118 16.22 -6.03 12.17
N ASP A 119 17.54 -5.81 12.20
CA ASP A 119 18.53 -6.82 12.60
C ASP A 119 19.30 -6.52 13.88
N CYS A 120 19.45 -5.25 14.26
CA CYS A 120 20.24 -4.88 15.43
C CYS A 120 19.58 -3.85 16.36
N SER A 121 18.31 -3.51 16.11
CA SER A 121 17.58 -2.49 16.87
C SER A 121 18.23 -1.10 16.91
N ALA A 122 19.17 -0.80 16.00
CA ALA A 122 19.71 0.55 15.87
C ALA A 122 18.60 1.54 15.49
N PRO A 123 18.53 2.72 16.13
CA PRO A 123 17.43 3.66 15.88
C PRO A 123 17.48 4.23 14.46
N ASP A 124 16.31 4.66 13.99
CA ASP A 124 16.09 5.42 12.75
C ASP A 124 16.80 4.83 11.51
N PRO A 125 16.52 3.55 11.17
CA PRO A 125 17.10 2.94 9.98
C PRO A 125 16.78 3.73 8.71
N SER A 126 17.77 3.86 7.83
CA SER A 126 17.71 4.69 6.63
C SER A 126 17.97 3.91 5.33
N TRP A 127 18.04 2.58 5.41
CA TRP A 127 18.23 1.69 4.27
C TRP A 127 17.05 0.72 4.16
N LEU A 128 16.56 0.54 2.95
CA LEU A 128 15.44 -0.34 2.62
C LEU A 128 15.95 -1.58 1.89
N SER A 129 15.55 -2.77 2.34
CA SER A 129 15.58 -3.97 1.51
C SER A 129 14.30 -4.06 0.70
N ILE A 130 14.35 -3.64 -0.57
CA ILE A 130 13.18 -3.45 -1.43
C ILE A 130 12.36 -4.75 -1.57
N ASN A 131 13.02 -5.89 -1.77
CA ASN A 131 12.36 -7.18 -1.96
C ASN A 131 11.79 -7.81 -0.68
N LEU A 132 12.14 -7.28 0.49
CA LEU A 132 11.73 -7.81 1.79
C LEU A 132 10.81 -6.86 2.56
N GLY A 133 10.75 -5.58 2.18
CA GLY A 133 9.91 -4.58 2.83
C GLY A 133 10.36 -4.18 4.24
N ILE A 134 11.68 -4.23 4.51
CA ILE A 134 12.27 -3.94 5.84
C ILE A 134 13.26 -2.77 5.82
N LEU A 135 13.35 -2.08 6.95
CA LEU A 135 14.31 -1.00 7.20
C LEU A 135 15.47 -1.47 8.08
N ILE A 136 16.70 -1.19 7.63
CA ILE A 136 17.94 -1.56 8.32
C ILE A 136 18.89 -0.36 8.43
N CYS A 137 19.82 -0.43 9.39
CA CYS A 137 20.85 0.59 9.55
C CYS A 137 21.96 0.43 8.51
N ILE A 138 22.81 1.45 8.38
CA ILE A 138 23.90 1.47 7.39
C ILE A 138 24.85 0.27 7.52
N GLU A 139 25.21 -0.14 8.73
CA GLU A 139 26.10 -1.28 8.96
C GLU A 139 25.46 -2.61 8.55
N CYS A 140 24.21 -2.88 8.96
CA CYS A 140 23.48 -4.09 8.56
C CYS A 140 23.24 -4.11 7.04
N SER A 141 23.02 -2.95 6.43
CA SER A 141 22.89 -2.82 4.98
C SER A 141 24.12 -3.29 4.21
N GLY A 142 25.33 -3.11 4.77
CA GLY A 142 26.57 -3.62 4.18
C GLY A 142 26.57 -5.14 4.09
N ILE A 143 26.15 -5.81 5.16
CA ILE A 143 26.06 -7.28 5.21
C ILE A 143 24.98 -7.79 4.25
N HIS A 144 23.83 -7.11 4.16
CA HIS A 144 22.79 -7.44 3.19
C HIS A 144 23.28 -7.36 1.73
N ARG A 145 24.13 -6.39 1.40
CA ARG A 145 24.75 -6.30 0.07
C ARG A 145 25.67 -7.48 -0.22
N GLU A 146 26.43 -7.93 0.78
CA GLU A 146 27.31 -9.10 0.67
C GLU A 146 26.55 -10.41 0.41
N MET A 147 25.32 -10.55 0.94
CA MET A 147 24.47 -11.73 0.68
C MET A 147 24.04 -11.86 -0.79
N GLY A 148 23.97 -10.74 -1.52
CA GLY A 148 23.64 -10.69 -2.94
C GLY A 148 22.16 -10.43 -3.25
N VAL A 149 21.91 -9.96 -4.48
CA VAL A 149 20.61 -9.42 -4.95
C VAL A 149 19.48 -10.45 -5.05
N HIS A 150 19.80 -11.74 -4.94
CA HIS A 150 18.83 -12.84 -4.91
C HIS A 150 18.21 -13.01 -3.52
N LEU A 151 18.87 -12.49 -2.47
CA LEU A 151 18.37 -12.51 -1.09
C LEU A 151 17.90 -11.13 -0.63
N SER A 152 18.67 -10.08 -0.91
CA SER A 152 18.34 -8.73 -0.47
C SER A 152 18.81 -7.66 -1.46
N ARG A 153 17.94 -6.69 -1.75
CA ARG A 153 18.18 -5.56 -2.66
C ARG A 153 18.12 -4.26 -1.89
N ILE A 154 19.29 -3.69 -1.61
CA ILE A 154 19.43 -2.54 -0.70
C ILE A 154 19.43 -1.21 -1.45
N GLN A 155 18.52 -0.32 -1.05
CA GLN A 155 18.46 1.06 -1.50
C GLN A 155 18.38 2.04 -0.32
N SER A 156 18.89 3.25 -0.52
CA SER A 156 18.75 4.32 0.47
C SER A 156 17.30 4.76 0.56
N LEU A 157 16.77 4.92 1.78
CA LEU A 157 15.41 5.39 2.02
C LEU A 157 15.33 6.91 1.85
N SER A 158 15.37 7.36 0.59
CA SER A 158 15.35 8.76 0.19
C SER A 158 14.35 8.97 -0.97
N PRO A 159 13.51 10.02 -0.96
CA PRO A 159 12.48 10.22 -1.98
C PRO A 159 13.01 10.37 -3.41
N ASP A 160 14.22 10.91 -3.58
CA ASP A 160 14.90 11.12 -4.87
C ASP A 160 15.48 9.84 -5.48
N LYS A 161 15.55 8.76 -4.69
CA LYS A 161 16.20 7.50 -5.07
C LYS A 161 15.24 6.34 -5.25
N LEU A 162 13.97 6.54 -4.92
CA LEU A 162 12.97 5.49 -4.86
C LEU A 162 11.79 5.84 -5.74
N SER A 163 11.38 4.86 -6.52
CA SER A 163 10.10 4.88 -7.22
C SER A 163 9.00 4.34 -6.32
N SER A 164 7.74 4.69 -6.58
CA SER A 164 6.63 4.24 -5.71
C SER A 164 6.48 2.72 -5.70
N SER A 165 6.81 2.02 -6.79
CA SER A 165 6.80 0.55 -6.81
C SER A 165 7.79 -0.08 -5.82
N GLU A 166 8.91 0.58 -5.49
CA GLU A 166 9.91 0.07 -4.54
C GLU A 166 9.46 0.17 -3.08
N LEU A 167 8.38 0.92 -2.81
CA LEU A 167 7.81 1.10 -1.47
C LEU A 167 6.62 0.17 -1.19
N LEU A 168 6.15 -0.60 -2.18
CA LEU A 168 4.99 -1.49 -2.04
C LEU A 168 5.18 -2.46 -0.87
N LEU A 169 6.28 -3.21 -0.84
CA LEU A 169 6.52 -4.16 0.25
C LEU A 169 6.80 -3.47 1.58
N ALA A 170 7.53 -2.35 1.55
CA ALA A 170 7.84 -1.59 2.76
C ALA A 170 6.57 -1.10 3.47
N ARG A 171 5.55 -0.69 2.70
CA ARG A 171 4.26 -0.20 3.21
C ARG A 171 3.35 -1.29 3.77
N ASN A 172 3.55 -2.55 3.37
CA ASN A 172 2.67 -3.67 3.71
C ASN A 172 3.31 -4.73 4.63
N ILE A 173 4.64 -4.70 4.84
CA ILE A 173 5.35 -5.67 5.70
C ILE A 173 5.86 -5.00 6.97
N GLY A 174 6.86 -4.11 6.85
CA GLY A 174 7.51 -3.47 8.00
C GLY A 174 8.31 -4.42 8.90
N ASN A 175 9.15 -3.86 9.75
CA ASN A 175 10.11 -4.62 10.55
C ASN A 175 9.46 -5.53 11.60
N SER A 176 8.39 -5.06 12.26
CA SER A 176 7.68 -5.87 13.25
C SER A 176 7.08 -7.11 12.59
N GLY A 177 6.22 -6.92 11.58
CA GLY A 177 5.57 -8.05 10.90
C GLY A 177 6.57 -8.99 10.21
N PHE A 178 7.69 -8.45 9.70
CA PHE A 178 8.76 -9.30 9.16
C PHE A 178 9.41 -10.17 10.24
N ASN A 179 9.74 -9.60 11.40
CA ASN A 179 10.37 -10.34 12.50
C ASN A 179 9.40 -11.30 13.19
N ASP A 180 8.10 -11.01 13.19
CA ASP A 180 7.06 -11.93 13.68
C ASP A 180 7.08 -13.28 12.92
N VAL A 181 7.58 -13.30 11.68
CA VAL A 181 7.81 -14.51 10.89
C VAL A 181 9.27 -14.98 10.98
N MET A 182 10.21 -14.08 10.68
CA MET A 182 11.62 -14.44 10.45
C MET A 182 12.42 -14.65 11.74
N GLU A 183 11.87 -14.21 12.87
CA GLU A 183 12.42 -14.37 14.22
C GLU A 183 11.43 -15.06 15.17
N ALA A 184 10.38 -15.70 14.63
CA ALA A 184 9.28 -16.32 15.39
C ALA A 184 9.72 -17.39 16.42
N ASN A 185 10.84 -18.05 16.15
CA ASN A 185 11.44 -19.07 17.01
C ASN A 185 12.80 -18.62 17.57
N LEU A 186 13.04 -17.30 17.62
CA LEU A 186 14.21 -16.75 18.28
C LEU A 186 14.08 -16.98 19.80
N PRO A 187 15.03 -17.68 20.45
CA PRO A 187 14.91 -17.98 21.87
C PRO A 187 14.83 -16.71 22.71
N SER A 188 14.00 -16.69 23.75
CA SER A 188 13.82 -15.51 24.61
C SER A 188 15.10 -15.04 25.32
N PHE A 189 16.04 -15.95 25.55
CA PHE A 189 17.36 -15.66 26.13
C PHE A 189 18.39 -15.20 25.09
N PHE A 190 18.08 -15.26 23.79
CA PHE A 190 18.99 -14.86 22.74
C PHE A 190 19.08 -13.33 22.67
N VAL A 191 20.31 -12.80 22.76
CA VAL A 191 20.56 -11.37 22.64
C VAL A 191 20.83 -11.03 21.19
N LYS A 192 19.83 -10.46 20.51
CA LYS A 192 19.99 -9.89 19.18
C LYS A 192 21.14 -8.87 19.14
N PRO A 193 21.89 -8.75 18.03
CA PRO A 193 22.90 -7.72 17.91
C PRO A 193 22.35 -6.33 18.28
N LYS A 194 23.22 -5.46 18.77
CA LYS A 194 22.92 -4.07 19.14
C LYS A 194 23.81 -3.11 18.34
N VAL A 195 23.58 -1.81 18.51
CA VAL A 195 24.35 -0.72 17.87
C VAL A 195 25.87 -0.83 18.09
N HIS A 196 26.32 -1.46 19.16
CA HIS A 196 27.75 -1.62 19.47
C HIS A 196 28.25 -3.06 19.36
N SER A 197 27.42 -3.98 18.84
CA SER A 197 27.87 -5.34 18.57
C SER A 197 28.93 -5.36 17.48
N ASP A 198 29.90 -6.25 17.62
CA ASP A 198 30.96 -6.44 16.65
C ASP A 198 30.42 -6.91 15.29
N THR A 199 31.17 -6.59 14.24
CA THR A 199 30.76 -6.86 12.86
C THR A 199 30.61 -8.36 12.59
N ALA A 200 31.42 -9.21 13.21
CA ALA A 200 31.34 -10.65 13.01
C ALA A 200 30.04 -11.23 13.60
N TYR A 201 29.67 -10.80 14.81
CA TYR A 201 28.41 -11.19 15.45
C TYR A 201 27.20 -10.72 14.65
N ARG A 202 27.19 -9.47 14.18
CA ARG A 202 26.14 -8.96 13.28
C ARG A 202 26.03 -9.80 12.01
N LYS A 203 27.15 -10.09 11.37
CA LYS A 203 27.21 -10.89 10.13
C LYS A 203 26.68 -12.29 10.34
N ASN A 204 27.11 -12.96 11.41
CA ASN A 204 26.63 -14.30 11.74
C ASN A 204 25.12 -14.31 12.00
N PHE A 205 24.60 -13.34 12.75
CA PHE A 205 23.16 -13.24 12.99
C PHE A 205 22.36 -13.06 11.69
N ILE A 206 22.77 -12.12 10.83
CA ILE A 206 22.09 -11.81 9.57
C ILE A 206 22.15 -13.02 8.62
N ILE A 207 23.30 -13.67 8.47
CA ILE A 207 23.41 -14.88 7.64
C ILE A 207 22.48 -15.98 8.17
N SER A 208 22.47 -16.25 9.48
CA SER A 208 21.55 -17.23 10.06
C SER A 208 20.08 -16.87 9.88
N LYS A 209 19.73 -15.59 9.94
CA LYS A 209 18.36 -15.11 9.75
C LYS A 209 17.89 -15.24 8.30
N TYR A 210 18.66 -14.75 7.34
CA TYR A 210 18.18 -14.58 5.95
C TYR A 210 18.56 -15.73 5.02
N VAL A 211 19.74 -16.33 5.21
CA VAL A 211 20.25 -17.45 4.39
C VAL A 211 19.78 -18.78 4.97
N GLU A 212 20.06 -19.01 6.25
CA GLU A 212 19.75 -20.30 6.89
C GLU A 212 18.29 -20.40 7.35
N LYS A 213 17.57 -19.28 7.39
CA LYS A 213 16.19 -19.17 7.93
C LYS A 213 16.07 -19.78 9.33
N LYS A 214 17.13 -19.65 10.14
CA LYS A 214 17.34 -20.41 11.39
C LYS A 214 16.27 -20.17 12.44
N TYR A 215 15.73 -18.96 12.49
CA TYR A 215 14.81 -18.52 13.54
C TYR A 215 13.34 -18.56 13.11
N VAL A 216 13.05 -19.08 11.92
CA VAL A 216 11.69 -19.24 11.41
C VAL A 216 11.02 -20.39 12.15
N LYS A 217 9.80 -20.15 12.65
CA LYS A 217 8.94 -21.22 13.17
C LYS A 217 8.35 -21.98 11.99
N ARG A 218 8.77 -23.23 11.79
CA ARG A 218 8.28 -24.07 10.70
C ARG A 218 6.92 -24.68 11.06
N SER A 219 5.94 -24.50 10.19
CA SER A 219 4.64 -25.15 10.31
C SER A 219 4.68 -26.58 9.76
N PRO A 220 4.15 -27.59 10.47
CA PRO A 220 4.06 -28.96 9.98
C PRO A 220 3.16 -29.16 8.74
N ALA A 221 2.38 -28.14 8.33
CA ALA A 221 1.25 -28.26 7.42
C ALA A 221 1.26 -27.34 6.19
N ALA A 222 2.35 -26.61 5.90
CA ALA A 222 2.41 -25.71 4.75
C ALA A 222 2.76 -26.45 3.44
N GLN A 223 1.92 -27.40 3.02
CA GLN A 223 1.98 -27.97 1.67
C GLN A 223 1.01 -27.22 0.76
N CYS A 224 1.43 -26.10 0.17
CA CYS A 224 0.79 -25.36 -0.95
C CYS A 224 -0.71 -24.97 -0.86
N SER A 225 -1.53 -25.58 0.00
CA SER A 225 -2.99 -25.61 -0.10
C SER A 225 -3.67 -24.39 0.49
N GLY A 226 -2.91 -23.50 1.14
CA GLY A 226 -3.41 -22.21 1.65
C GLY A 226 -2.80 -21.00 0.94
N LEU A 227 -1.82 -21.19 0.04
CA LEU A 227 -1.17 -20.05 -0.64
C LEU A 227 -2.07 -19.42 -1.68
N GLN A 228 -3.00 -20.19 -2.26
CA GLN A 228 -3.99 -19.65 -3.17
C GLN A 228 -4.96 -18.73 -2.45
N GLU A 229 -5.40 -19.13 -1.26
CA GLU A 229 -6.24 -18.36 -0.35
C GLU A 229 -5.50 -17.10 0.09
N ALA A 230 -4.22 -17.21 0.46
CA ALA A 230 -3.40 -16.04 0.78
C ALA A 230 -3.35 -15.01 -0.36
N VAL A 231 -3.25 -15.46 -1.62
CA VAL A 231 -3.31 -14.54 -2.79
C VAL A 231 -4.69 -13.92 -2.95
N LYS A 232 -5.78 -14.68 -2.77
CA LYS A 232 -7.17 -14.19 -2.87
C LYS A 232 -7.47 -13.16 -1.76
N ASP A 233 -7.03 -13.44 -0.54
CA ASP A 233 -7.28 -12.65 0.65
C ASP A 233 -6.27 -11.51 0.83
N LYS A 234 -5.27 -11.43 -0.06
CA LYS A 234 -4.19 -10.42 -0.04
C LYS A 234 -3.36 -10.50 1.24
N ASP A 235 -3.18 -11.71 1.76
CA ASP A 235 -2.39 -12.00 2.96
C ASP A 235 -0.90 -12.15 2.59
N ILE A 236 -0.18 -11.03 2.68
CA ILE A 236 1.26 -10.98 2.45
C ILE A 236 2.06 -11.78 3.48
N PHE A 237 1.57 -11.96 4.70
CA PHE A 237 2.32 -12.63 5.77
C PHE A 237 2.29 -14.15 5.60
N SER A 238 1.20 -14.72 5.09
CA SER A 238 1.19 -16.13 4.67
C SER A 238 2.16 -16.41 3.53
N LEU A 239 2.31 -15.48 2.57
CA LEU A 239 3.32 -15.58 1.51
C LEU A 239 4.75 -15.42 2.07
N LEU A 240 4.94 -14.51 3.01
CA LEU A 240 6.21 -14.32 3.71
C LEU A 240 6.60 -15.57 4.50
N GLN A 241 5.65 -16.22 5.19
CA GLN A 241 5.87 -17.48 5.90
C GLN A 241 6.31 -18.59 4.93
N ALA A 242 5.66 -18.74 3.78
CA ALA A 242 6.06 -19.72 2.78
C ALA A 242 7.46 -19.44 2.21
N TYR A 243 7.79 -18.18 1.94
CA TYR A 243 9.14 -17.76 1.57
C TYR A 243 10.16 -18.09 2.68
N ALA A 244 9.82 -17.84 3.94
CA ALA A 244 10.67 -18.11 5.09
C ALA A 244 10.91 -19.62 5.30
N GLU A 245 9.97 -20.46 4.91
CA GLU A 245 10.08 -21.93 4.90
C GLU A 245 10.77 -22.50 3.65
N ASN A 246 11.19 -21.64 2.71
CA ASN A 246 11.80 -21.99 1.42
C ASN A 246 10.87 -22.78 0.49
N VAL A 247 9.56 -22.49 0.52
CA VAL A 247 8.61 -23.01 -0.48
C VAL A 247 8.90 -22.37 -1.84
N ASP A 248 8.91 -23.16 -2.92
CA ASP A 248 9.02 -22.62 -4.27
C ASP A 248 7.71 -21.96 -4.70
N LEU A 249 7.68 -20.63 -4.62
CA LEU A 249 6.51 -19.82 -5.00
C LEU A 249 6.23 -19.83 -6.53
N SER A 250 7.12 -20.43 -7.32
CA SER A 250 6.98 -20.60 -8.77
C SER A 250 6.35 -21.94 -9.18
N ASP A 251 6.04 -22.80 -8.22
CA ASP A 251 5.34 -24.05 -8.50
C ASP A 251 3.87 -23.80 -8.91
N PRO A 252 3.31 -24.69 -9.76
CA PRO A 252 1.90 -24.63 -10.11
C PRO A 252 1.01 -24.81 -8.88
N VAL A 253 -0.08 -24.06 -8.87
CA VAL A 253 -1.13 -24.15 -7.85
C VAL A 253 -2.01 -25.37 -8.08
N LEU A 254 -2.58 -25.90 -7.01
CA LEU A 254 -3.39 -27.13 -7.06
C LEU A 254 -4.76 -26.91 -7.71
N ALA A 255 -5.39 -25.76 -7.43
CA ALA A 255 -6.71 -25.41 -7.95
C ALA A 255 -6.64 -24.16 -8.86
N PRO A 256 -6.21 -24.29 -10.13
CA PRO A 256 -6.18 -23.17 -11.06
C PRO A 256 -7.57 -22.55 -11.27
N LEU A 257 -7.63 -21.25 -11.53
CA LEU A 257 -8.86 -20.50 -11.78
C LEU A 257 -9.20 -20.42 -13.28
N GLN A 258 -8.20 -20.27 -14.15
CA GLN A 258 -8.44 -20.13 -15.59
C GLN A 258 -7.94 -21.32 -16.39
N GLU A 259 -6.68 -21.72 -16.21
CA GLU A 259 -6.07 -22.82 -16.97
C GLU A 259 -5.10 -23.64 -16.12
N PRO A 260 -4.94 -24.95 -16.40
CA PRO A 260 -3.99 -25.79 -15.67
C PRO A 260 -2.56 -25.24 -15.74
N GLY A 261 -1.77 -25.45 -14.68
CA GLY A 261 -0.39 -24.99 -14.63
C GLY A 261 -0.20 -23.53 -14.21
N GLU A 262 -1.27 -22.83 -13.80
CA GLU A 262 -1.15 -21.52 -13.16
C GLU A 262 -0.26 -21.57 -11.91
N THR A 263 0.60 -20.58 -11.75
CA THR A 263 1.38 -20.37 -10.52
C THR A 263 0.70 -19.31 -9.64
N LEU A 264 1.20 -19.08 -8.42
CA LEU A 264 0.71 -17.99 -7.57
C LEU A 264 0.78 -16.64 -8.26
N LEU A 265 1.80 -16.41 -9.09
CA LEU A 265 1.96 -15.17 -9.84
C LEU A 265 0.89 -14.98 -10.92
N HIS A 266 0.48 -16.05 -11.60
CA HIS A 266 -0.64 -16.00 -12.55
C HIS A 266 -1.94 -15.62 -11.84
N LEU A 267 -2.24 -16.28 -10.72
CA LEU A 267 -3.41 -15.98 -9.91
C LEU A 267 -3.39 -14.54 -9.37
N ALA A 268 -2.24 -14.08 -8.87
CA ALA A 268 -2.08 -12.73 -8.33
C ALA A 268 -2.32 -11.66 -9.41
N VAL A 269 -1.84 -11.88 -10.64
CA VAL A 269 -2.11 -10.97 -11.78
C VAL A 269 -3.58 -11.00 -12.18
N LEU A 270 -4.20 -12.18 -12.26
CA LEU A 270 -5.61 -12.32 -12.61
C LEU A 270 -6.51 -11.55 -11.62
N LEU A 271 -6.27 -11.76 -10.33
CA LEU A 271 -7.05 -11.19 -9.23
C LEU A 271 -6.63 -9.76 -8.86
N SER A 272 -5.58 -9.21 -9.48
CA SER A 272 -5.00 -7.94 -9.04
C SER A 272 -5.97 -6.77 -9.17
N ASP A 273 -6.04 -5.94 -8.14
CA ASP A 273 -6.68 -4.63 -8.13
C ASP A 273 -5.73 -3.57 -7.53
N ARG A 274 -6.23 -2.35 -7.33
CA ARG A 274 -5.43 -1.23 -6.78
C ARG A 274 -4.95 -1.43 -5.35
N THR A 275 -5.46 -2.44 -4.63
CA THR A 275 -5.11 -2.73 -3.23
C THR A 275 -4.18 -3.94 -3.09
N SER A 276 -3.94 -4.71 -4.16
CA SER A 276 -3.23 -6.00 -4.07
C SER A 276 -1.89 -6.06 -4.82
N LEU A 277 -1.41 -4.94 -5.37
CA LEU A 277 -0.15 -4.93 -6.14
C LEU A 277 1.06 -5.37 -5.31
N HIS A 278 1.04 -5.21 -3.99
CA HIS A 278 2.11 -5.69 -3.10
C HIS A 278 2.23 -7.23 -3.11
N ILE A 279 1.15 -7.97 -3.36
CA ILE A 279 1.16 -9.43 -3.53
C ILE A 279 1.90 -9.81 -4.82
N VAL A 280 1.58 -9.12 -5.91
CA VAL A 280 2.26 -9.30 -7.20
C VAL A 280 3.74 -8.95 -7.07
N ASP A 281 4.07 -7.79 -6.48
CA ASP A 281 5.45 -7.36 -6.30
C ASP A 281 6.26 -8.33 -5.43
N PHE A 282 5.67 -8.86 -4.35
CA PHE A 282 6.34 -9.86 -3.51
C PHE A 282 6.72 -11.12 -4.30
N LEU A 283 5.76 -11.64 -5.07
CA LEU A 283 5.98 -12.81 -5.92
C LEU A 283 7.00 -12.50 -7.03
N VAL A 284 6.92 -11.34 -7.69
CA VAL A 284 7.91 -10.93 -8.71
C VAL A 284 9.32 -10.87 -8.13
N GLN A 285 9.45 -10.34 -6.91
CA GLN A 285 10.73 -10.09 -6.31
C GLN A 285 11.38 -11.31 -5.63
N ASN A 286 10.57 -12.29 -5.19
CA ASN A 286 11.03 -13.43 -4.38
C ASN A 286 10.67 -14.81 -4.97
N SER A 287 10.00 -14.92 -6.12
CA SER A 287 9.80 -16.20 -6.81
C SER A 287 11.06 -16.65 -7.54
N GLY A 288 11.28 -17.97 -7.62
CA GLY A 288 12.44 -18.54 -8.31
C GLY A 288 12.43 -18.34 -9.84
N SER A 289 11.28 -18.12 -10.46
CA SER A 289 11.16 -17.90 -11.91
C SER A 289 9.92 -17.11 -12.31
N LEU A 290 10.10 -16.11 -13.18
CA LEU A 290 9.02 -15.36 -13.84
C LEU A 290 8.67 -15.92 -15.23
N ALA A 291 9.34 -16.98 -15.66
CA ALA A 291 9.22 -17.57 -17.00
C ALA A 291 8.31 -18.81 -17.05
N LYS A 292 7.74 -19.22 -15.90
CA LYS A 292 6.82 -20.36 -15.84
C LYS A 292 5.62 -20.12 -16.76
N GLN A 293 5.23 -21.17 -17.48
CA GLN A 293 4.12 -21.17 -18.40
C GLN A 293 3.03 -22.10 -17.90
N THR A 294 1.78 -21.71 -18.12
CA THR A 294 0.61 -22.58 -17.94
C THR A 294 0.60 -23.72 -18.97
N ALA A 295 -0.40 -24.59 -18.87
CA ALA A 295 -0.63 -25.64 -19.85
C ALA A 295 -0.86 -25.09 -21.27
N GLU A 296 -1.37 -23.87 -21.44
CA GLU A 296 -1.52 -23.23 -22.75
C GLU A 296 -0.28 -22.44 -23.18
N GLY A 297 0.80 -22.48 -22.39
CA GLY A 297 2.02 -21.75 -22.69
C GLY A 297 1.98 -20.27 -22.27
N ASN A 298 0.94 -19.82 -21.57
CA ASN A 298 0.86 -18.42 -21.17
C ASN A 298 1.76 -18.17 -19.96
N THR A 299 2.53 -17.08 -20.00
CA THR A 299 3.26 -16.54 -18.84
C THR A 299 2.42 -15.48 -18.14
N SER A 300 2.87 -15.00 -16.98
CA SER A 300 2.20 -13.91 -16.27
C SER A 300 2.15 -12.60 -17.09
N LEU A 301 3.09 -12.38 -18.03
CA LEU A 301 3.03 -11.27 -18.98
C LEU A 301 1.86 -11.42 -19.96
N HIS A 302 1.57 -12.64 -20.43
CA HIS A 302 0.39 -12.91 -21.26
C HIS A 302 -0.89 -12.62 -20.48
N TYR A 303 -0.95 -13.00 -19.20
CA TYR A 303 -2.09 -12.72 -18.32
C TYR A 303 -2.31 -11.21 -18.16
N CYS A 304 -1.25 -10.43 -17.97
CA CYS A 304 -1.37 -8.97 -17.91
C CYS A 304 -2.01 -8.41 -19.19
N CYS A 305 -1.60 -8.91 -20.35
CA CYS A 305 -2.10 -8.44 -21.63
C CYS A 305 -3.50 -8.95 -21.95
N LEU A 306 -3.85 -10.17 -21.53
CA LEU A 306 -5.17 -10.76 -21.70
C LEU A 306 -6.23 -10.02 -20.87
N HIS A 307 -5.89 -9.66 -19.63
CA HIS A 307 -6.82 -9.08 -18.65
C HIS A 307 -6.66 -7.57 -18.42
N ASN A 308 -5.89 -6.89 -19.28
CA ASN A 308 -5.60 -5.46 -19.19
C ASN A 308 -5.08 -5.02 -17.81
N LYS A 309 -3.98 -5.63 -17.35
CA LYS A 309 -3.33 -5.33 -16.05
C LYS A 309 -2.00 -4.59 -16.25
N PRO A 310 -2.00 -3.31 -16.64
CA PRO A 310 -0.78 -2.55 -16.94
C PRO A 310 0.11 -2.35 -15.70
N GLU A 311 -0.46 -2.21 -14.50
CA GLU A 311 0.34 -2.03 -13.28
C GLU A 311 1.13 -3.30 -12.91
N CYS A 312 0.50 -4.47 -13.03
CA CYS A 312 1.18 -5.77 -12.88
C CYS A 312 2.25 -5.96 -13.97
N LEU A 313 1.98 -5.50 -15.20
CA LEU A 313 2.92 -5.56 -16.30
C LEU A 313 4.18 -4.73 -16.00
N LYS A 314 4.03 -3.51 -15.47
CA LYS A 314 5.15 -2.67 -15.02
C LYS A 314 6.03 -3.39 -13.99
N LEU A 315 5.42 -4.06 -13.00
CA LEU A 315 6.16 -4.82 -11.98
C LEU A 315 6.94 -5.99 -12.59
N LEU A 316 6.32 -6.76 -13.49
CA LEU A 316 6.98 -7.88 -14.18
C LEU A 316 8.15 -7.41 -15.06
N LEU A 317 7.98 -6.30 -15.79
CA LEU A 317 9.03 -5.71 -16.62
C LEU A 317 10.20 -5.17 -15.77
N LYS A 318 9.91 -4.53 -14.63
CA LYS A 318 10.91 -4.14 -13.64
C LYS A 318 11.70 -5.35 -13.12
N GLY A 319 11.00 -6.48 -12.90
CA GLY A 319 11.58 -7.77 -12.56
C GLY A 319 12.33 -8.47 -13.70
N LYS A 320 12.44 -7.84 -14.89
CA LYS A 320 13.07 -8.37 -16.10
C LYS A 320 12.44 -9.67 -16.59
N ALA A 321 11.12 -9.82 -16.48
CA ALA A 321 10.39 -10.93 -17.06
C ALA A 321 10.63 -10.98 -18.59
N ASN A 322 10.79 -12.20 -19.13
CA ASN A 322 11.12 -12.37 -20.55
C ASN A 322 9.90 -12.13 -21.44
N VAL A 323 9.93 -11.04 -22.21
CA VAL A 323 8.87 -10.61 -23.14
C VAL A 323 8.82 -11.40 -24.45
N THR A 324 9.81 -12.25 -24.73
CA THR A 324 9.92 -12.99 -26.01
C THR A 324 9.31 -14.39 -25.95
N ILE A 325 8.88 -14.86 -24.77
CA ILE A 325 8.28 -16.18 -24.62
C ILE A 325 6.94 -16.18 -25.36
N ALA A 326 6.73 -17.18 -26.21
CA ALA A 326 5.47 -17.40 -26.91
C ALA A 326 4.66 -18.52 -26.25
N ASN A 327 3.34 -18.39 -26.28
CA ASN A 327 2.40 -19.42 -25.85
C ASN A 327 2.23 -20.52 -26.92
N LYS A 328 1.37 -21.52 -26.68
CA LYS A 328 1.13 -22.61 -27.64
C LYS A 328 0.49 -22.15 -28.95
N ALA A 329 -0.19 -21.00 -28.97
CA ALA A 329 -0.71 -20.39 -30.18
C ALA A 329 0.38 -19.63 -30.98
N GLY A 330 1.61 -19.58 -30.48
CA GLY A 330 2.71 -18.84 -31.09
C GLY A 330 2.64 -17.33 -30.83
N GLU A 331 1.77 -16.88 -29.92
CA GLU A 331 1.62 -15.47 -29.56
C GLU A 331 2.60 -15.11 -28.45
N THR A 332 3.31 -14.00 -28.57
CA THR A 332 3.98 -13.34 -27.43
C THR A 332 2.99 -12.51 -26.63
N ALA A 333 3.40 -12.04 -25.44
CA ALA A 333 2.58 -11.11 -24.65
C ALA A 333 2.19 -9.84 -25.45
N LEU A 334 3.08 -9.36 -26.34
CA LEU A 334 2.80 -8.20 -27.19
C LEU A 334 1.74 -8.51 -28.25
N ASP A 335 1.76 -9.70 -28.83
CA ASP A 335 0.75 -10.13 -29.80
C ASP A 335 -0.62 -10.25 -29.15
N VAL A 336 -0.68 -10.79 -27.92
CA VAL A 336 -1.90 -10.81 -27.11
C VAL A 336 -2.40 -9.39 -26.83
N ALA A 337 -1.52 -8.46 -26.43
CA ALA A 337 -1.91 -7.07 -26.16
C ALA A 337 -2.54 -6.39 -27.40
N ARG A 338 -1.96 -6.61 -28.58
CA ARG A 338 -2.49 -6.11 -29.87
C ARG A 338 -3.82 -6.72 -30.24
N ARG A 339 -3.94 -8.05 -30.14
CA ARG A 339 -5.18 -8.77 -30.44
C ARG A 339 -6.33 -8.32 -29.53
N MET A 340 -6.05 -8.12 -28.24
CA MET A 340 -7.01 -7.64 -27.26
C MET A 340 -7.25 -6.12 -27.32
N ARG A 341 -6.45 -5.38 -28.12
CA ARG A 341 -6.49 -3.91 -28.24
C ARG A 341 -6.30 -3.19 -26.90
N HIS A 342 -5.29 -3.61 -26.14
CA HIS A 342 -4.91 -2.98 -24.86
C HIS A 342 -3.69 -2.06 -25.06
N PRO A 343 -3.88 -0.78 -25.42
CA PRO A 343 -2.81 0.10 -25.92
C PRO A 343 -1.72 0.36 -24.88
N LEU A 344 -2.08 0.51 -23.60
CA LEU A 344 -1.10 0.74 -22.54
C LEU A 344 -0.19 -0.47 -22.31
N CYS A 345 -0.73 -1.69 -22.43
CA CYS A 345 0.09 -2.91 -22.33
C CYS A 345 1.03 -3.05 -23.54
N GLU A 346 0.53 -2.73 -24.74
CA GLU A 346 1.35 -2.68 -25.96
C GLU A 346 2.50 -1.68 -25.84
N GLU A 347 2.22 -0.44 -25.39
CA GLU A 347 3.24 0.59 -25.22
C GLU A 347 4.34 0.15 -24.25
N LEU A 348 3.97 -0.37 -23.07
CA LEU A 348 4.92 -0.84 -22.07
C LEU A 348 5.82 -1.97 -22.58
N LEU A 349 5.25 -2.91 -23.36
CA LEU A 349 6.01 -4.01 -23.95
C LEU A 349 6.95 -3.54 -25.07
N LEU A 350 6.52 -2.57 -25.89
CA LEU A 350 7.39 -1.97 -26.91
C LEU A 350 8.55 -1.18 -26.29
N GLN A 351 8.29 -0.46 -25.20
CA GLN A 351 9.35 0.20 -24.42
C GLN A 351 10.34 -0.83 -23.85
N ALA A 352 9.85 -1.96 -23.34
CA ALA A 352 10.72 -3.03 -22.86
C ALA A 352 11.55 -3.67 -23.98
N GLN A 353 10.96 -3.98 -25.14
CA GLN A 353 11.67 -4.56 -26.29
C GLN A 353 12.74 -3.61 -26.86
N SER A 354 12.48 -2.31 -26.83
CA SER A 354 13.42 -1.28 -27.30
C SER A 354 14.46 -0.86 -26.25
N ASN A 355 14.48 -1.50 -25.06
CA ASN A 355 15.30 -1.12 -23.91
C ASN A 355 15.11 0.34 -23.45
N GLN A 356 13.91 0.89 -23.66
CA GLN A 356 13.53 2.25 -23.24
C GLN A 356 12.66 2.25 -21.97
N PHE A 357 12.35 1.08 -21.42
CA PHE A 357 11.58 0.97 -20.18
C PHE A 357 12.36 1.56 -18.99
N SER A 358 11.76 2.55 -18.32
CA SER A 358 12.39 3.24 -17.20
C SER A 358 12.58 2.30 -16.01
N PRO A 359 13.75 2.32 -15.33
CA PRO A 359 13.95 1.60 -14.08
C PRO A 359 13.18 2.23 -12.91
N HIS A 360 12.87 3.54 -12.98
CA HIS A 360 12.04 4.24 -11.99
C HIS A 360 10.56 4.03 -12.31
N VAL A 361 10.00 2.96 -11.74
CA VAL A 361 8.63 2.51 -12.03
C VAL A 361 7.66 3.01 -10.98
N HIS A 362 6.69 3.84 -11.40
CA HIS A 362 5.58 4.28 -10.57
C HIS A 362 4.31 3.50 -10.87
N VAL A 363 3.61 3.12 -9.80
CA VAL A 363 2.39 2.32 -9.86
C VAL A 363 1.18 3.04 -9.28
N GLU A 364 0.00 2.77 -9.85
CA GLU A 364 -1.29 3.15 -9.28
C GLU A 364 -1.69 2.15 -8.18
N TYR A 365 -1.48 2.55 -6.93
CA TYR A 365 -1.77 1.73 -5.75
C TYR A 365 -2.53 2.56 -4.70
N GLU A 366 -3.41 1.91 -3.95
CA GLU A 366 -4.11 2.54 -2.85
C GLU A 366 -3.20 2.57 -1.62
N TRP A 367 -2.47 3.69 -1.47
CA TRP A 367 -1.41 3.85 -0.47
C TRP A 367 -1.91 4.13 0.96
N TRP A 368 -3.19 4.52 1.11
CA TRP A 368 -3.81 4.90 2.38
C TRP A 368 -2.96 5.91 3.17
N LEU A 369 -2.47 6.94 2.48
CA LEU A 369 -1.61 7.97 3.07
C LEU A 369 -2.45 8.90 3.94
N GLY A 370 -2.06 9.04 5.20
CA GLY A 370 -2.80 9.84 6.17
C GLY A 370 -4.25 9.40 6.27
N GLN A 371 -4.51 8.12 6.57
CA GLN A 371 -5.84 7.70 7.00
C GLN A 371 -6.31 8.67 8.07
N ASP A 372 -7.24 9.53 7.65
CA ASP A 372 -8.04 10.39 8.49
C ASP A 372 -8.53 9.52 9.65
N ASP A 373 -8.20 9.92 10.87
CA ASP A 373 -8.75 9.36 12.08
C ASP A 373 -10.22 9.04 11.83
N MET A 374 -10.58 7.74 11.88
CA MET A 374 -11.98 7.32 11.85
C MET A 374 -12.72 8.17 12.87
N TYR A 375 -13.52 9.12 12.38
CA TYR A 375 -14.31 9.98 13.23
C TYR A 375 -15.35 9.10 13.93
N GLU A 376 -15.09 8.72 15.20
CA GLU A 376 -16.14 8.25 16.09
C GLU A 376 -17.24 9.33 16.08
N SER A 377 -18.48 8.94 15.79
CA SER A 377 -19.57 9.91 15.78
C SER A 377 -19.86 10.37 17.22
N ASP A 378 -20.20 11.64 17.41
CA ASP A 378 -20.64 12.17 18.72
C ASP A 378 -21.83 11.38 19.32
N GLU A 379 -22.57 10.60 18.51
CA GLU A 379 -23.66 9.74 18.97
C GLU A 379 -23.14 8.48 19.67
N ASP A 380 -22.08 7.85 19.16
CA ASP A 380 -21.44 6.66 19.76
C ASP A 380 -20.71 7.00 21.07
N LEU A 381 -20.17 8.23 21.17
CA LEU A 381 -19.50 8.73 22.38
C LEU A 381 -20.48 9.03 23.51
N ASN A 382 -21.68 9.55 23.21
CA ASN A 382 -22.70 9.79 24.22
C ASN A 382 -23.27 8.48 24.80
N GLU A 383 -23.29 7.41 24.01
CA GLU A 383 -23.66 6.07 24.47
C GLU A 383 -22.57 5.44 25.35
N LYS A 384 -21.28 5.58 24.98
CA LYS A 384 -20.15 5.13 25.81
C LYS A 384 -20.02 5.89 27.13
N VAL A 385 -20.25 7.20 27.15
CA VAL A 385 -20.22 8.02 28.40
C VAL A 385 -21.40 7.67 29.31
N ARG A 386 -22.58 7.38 28.75
CA ARG A 386 -23.74 6.91 29.52
C ARG A 386 -23.56 5.49 30.06
N SER A 387 -22.93 4.60 29.28
CA SER A 387 -22.64 3.23 29.72
C SER A 387 -21.58 3.17 30.83
N SER A 388 -20.56 4.04 30.78
CA SER A 388 -19.49 4.10 31.77
C SER A 388 -19.91 4.80 33.08
N GLN A 389 -20.87 5.72 33.03
CA GLN A 389 -21.47 6.30 34.24
C GLN A 389 -22.56 5.41 34.88
N GLY A 390 -23.17 4.50 34.12
CA GLY A 390 -24.18 3.56 34.63
C GLY A 390 -23.63 2.36 35.41
N LEU A 391 -22.32 2.08 35.30
CA LEU A 391 -21.66 0.94 35.96
C LEU A 391 -21.00 1.29 37.31
N ALA A 392 -21.05 2.55 37.75
CA ALA A 392 -20.37 3.02 38.96
C ALA A 392 -21.27 3.14 40.21
N TRP A 393 -22.55 2.74 40.17
CA TRP A 393 -23.51 2.92 41.28
C TRP A 393 -24.29 1.66 41.66
N SER A 394 -23.64 0.51 41.70
CA SER A 394 -24.24 -0.69 42.30
C SER A 394 -23.22 -1.57 43.01
N HIS A 395 -22.45 -1.01 43.95
CA HIS A 395 -21.85 -1.74 45.08
C HIS A 395 -21.28 -0.76 46.12
N ALA A 396 -22.07 -0.45 47.16
CA ALA A 396 -21.61 -0.25 48.55
C ALA A 396 -22.80 0.09 49.45
N THR A 397 -23.08 -0.84 50.38
CA THR A 397 -23.97 -0.79 51.57
C THR A 397 -25.45 -0.53 51.38
#